data_AF-Q5DZV6-F1
#
_entry.id   AF-Q5DZV6-F1
#
_cell.length_a   1.000
_cell.length_b   1.000
_cell.length_c   1.000
_cell.angle_alpha   90.00
_cell.angle_beta   90.00
_cell.angle_gamma   90.00
#
_symmetry.space_group_name_H-M   'P 1'
#
loop_
_entity.id
_entity.type
_entity.pdbx_description
1 polymer ?
#
loop_
_entity_poly.entity_id
_entity_poly.type
_entity_poly.pdbx_seq_one_letter_code
_entity_poly.pdbx_strand_id
1 'polypeptide(L)' 'MDTTSLIYNTLTNLATAEPTQCAQIRQKLYDELNLSFDKKFALYSSVLGPVSAGRIDDLNDAVNKARAILEDKNY' A
#
# COMPACT_ATOMS: atom_id res chain seq x y z
N MET A 1 -0.90 5.59 -15.92
CA MET A 1 -1.37 4.53 -15.02
C MET A 1 -1.98 5.22 -13.81
N ASP A 2 -3.23 4.93 -13.51
CA ASP A 2 -3.93 5.48 -12.35
C ASP A 2 -3.32 4.93 -11.06
N THR A 3 -3.05 5.82 -10.11
CA THR A 3 -2.49 5.49 -8.79
C THR A 3 -3.28 4.39 -8.08
N THR A 4 -4.61 4.39 -8.24
CA THR A 4 -5.51 3.37 -7.71
C THR A 4 -5.22 1.96 -8.25
N SER A 5 -4.98 1.84 -9.56
CA SER A 5 -4.67 0.55 -10.20
C SER A 5 -3.32 0.02 -9.74
N LEU A 6 -2.34 0.92 -9.53
CA LEU A 6 -1.04 0.56 -8.99
C LEU A 6 -1.18 0.00 -7.56
N ILE A 7 -1.87 0.72 -6.68
CA ILE A 7 -2.11 0.30 -5.29
C ILE A 7 -2.84 -1.03 -5.25
N TYR A 8 -3.93 -1.17 -6.00
CA TYR A 8 -4.72 -2.40 -6.04
C TYR A 8 -3.84 -3.60 -6.43
N ASN A 9 -3.04 -3.44 -7.48
CA ASN A 9 -2.11 -4.49 -7.92
C ASN A 9 -1.05 -4.78 -6.84
N THR A 10 -0.47 -3.75 -6.22
CA THR A 10 0.52 -3.93 -5.14
C THR A 10 -0.07 -4.66 -3.95
N LEU A 11 -1.28 -4.30 -3.51
CA LEU A 11 -1.95 -4.96 -2.38
C LEU A 11 -2.33 -6.39 -2.71
N THR A 12 -2.78 -6.67 -3.93
CA THR A 12 -3.05 -8.03 -4.41
C THR A 12 -1.78 -8.88 -4.37
N ASN A 13 -0.65 -8.34 -4.86
CA ASN A 13 0.63 -9.01 -4.79
C ASN A 13 1.12 -9.18 -3.34
N LEU A 14 0.92 -8.19 -2.47
CA LEU A 14 1.29 -8.28 -1.05
C LEU A 14 0.49 -9.35 -0.28
N ALA A 15 -0.78 -9.55 -0.64
CA ALA A 15 -1.63 -10.55 -0.01
C ALA A 15 -1.24 -11.99 -0.39
N THR A 16 -0.63 -12.19 -1.56
CA THR A 16 -0.25 -13.52 -2.07
C THR A 16 1.25 -13.78 -2.05
N ALA A 17 2.08 -12.76 -1.87
CA ALA A 17 3.53 -12.87 -1.85
C ALA A 17 4.08 -13.39 -0.52
N GLU A 18 5.26 -13.99 -0.59
CA GLU A 18 6.00 -14.39 0.60
C GLU A 18 6.56 -13.17 1.36
N PRO A 19 6.76 -13.26 2.69
CA PRO A 19 7.27 -12.16 3.51
C PRO A 19 8.57 -11.52 2.98
N THR A 20 9.43 -12.33 2.38
CA THR A 20 10.68 -11.94 1.71
C THR A 20 10.44 -11.03 0.50
N GLN A 21 9.38 -11.26 -0.26
CA GLN A 21 8.98 -10.46 -1.42
C GLN A 21 8.14 -9.24 -1.03
N CYS A 22 7.41 -9.30 0.09
CA CYS A 22 6.62 -8.18 0.60
C CYS A 22 7.45 -6.92 0.82
N ALA A 23 8.72 -7.04 1.25
CA ALA A 23 9.62 -5.90 1.39
C ALA A 23 9.92 -5.22 0.04
N GLN A 24 10.22 -6.01 -1.00
CA GLN A 24 10.52 -5.51 -2.33
C GLN A 24 9.29 -4.88 -3.01
N ILE A 25 8.12 -5.51 -2.86
CA ILE A 25 6.85 -4.99 -3.40
C ILE A 25 6.50 -3.63 -2.78
N ARG A 26 6.66 -3.48 -1.46
CA ARG A 26 6.45 -2.19 -0.76
C ARG A 26 7.43 -1.12 -1.25
N GLN A 27 8.71 -1.48 -1.35
CA GLN A 27 9.74 -0.55 -1.80
C GLN A 27 9.43 -0.03 -3.21
N LYS A 28 9.07 -0.93 -4.14
CA LYS A 28 8.70 -0.57 -5.51
C LYS A 28 7.52 0.41 -5.56
N LEU A 29 6.49 0.18 -4.74
CA LEU A 29 5.35 1.11 -4.65
C LEU A 29 5.78 2.51 -4.19
N TYR A 30 6.66 2.59 -3.19
CA TYR A 30 7.15 3.85 -2.68
C TYR A 30 8.00 4.63 -3.69
N ASP A 31 8.79 3.93 -4.50
CA ASP A 31 9.58 4.52 -5.56
C ASP A 31 8.69 5.02 -6.72
N GLU A 32 7.70 4.23 -7.15
CA GLU A 32 6.76 4.64 -8.21
C GLU A 32 5.87 5.82 -7.81
N LEU A 33 5.45 5.88 -6.54
CA LEU A 33 4.61 6.96 -6.04
C LEU A 33 5.39 8.19 -5.55
N ASN A 34 6.73 8.11 -5.51
CA ASN A 34 7.63 9.18 -5.05
C ASN A 34 7.15 9.89 -3.75
N LEU A 35 6.74 9.10 -2.76
CA LEU A 35 6.07 9.61 -1.56
C LEU A 35 7.03 10.24 -0.53
N SER A 36 6.50 11.16 0.27
CA SER A 36 7.11 11.64 1.52
C SER A 36 7.23 10.50 2.54
N PHE A 37 8.14 10.61 3.50
CA PHE A 37 8.28 9.63 4.58
C PHE A 37 6.97 9.43 5.36
N ASP A 38 6.28 10.52 5.69
CA ASP A 38 5.02 10.47 6.44
C ASP A 38 3.92 9.70 5.69
N LYS A 39 3.78 9.92 4.38
CA LYS A 39 2.88 9.14 3.52
C LYS A 39 3.28 7.68 3.44
N LYS A 40 4.57 7.36 3.33
CA LYS A 40 5.05 5.95 3.35
C LYS A 40 4.70 5.28 4.67
N PHE A 41 4.90 5.96 5.79
CA PHE A 41 4.59 5.45 7.11
C PHE A 41 3.09 5.24 7.32
N ALA A 42 2.25 6.22 6.96
CA ALA A 42 0.80 6.12 7.04
C ALA A 42 0.26 4.97 6.18
N LEU A 43 0.76 4.85 4.94
CA LEU A 43 0.39 3.77 4.01
C LEU A 43 0.82 2.40 4.56
N TYR A 44 2.01 2.33 5.17
CA TYR A 44 2.48 1.10 5.80
C TYR A 44 1.60 0.69 6.98
N SER A 45 1.44 1.58 7.96
CA SER A 45 0.74 1.27 9.21
C SER A 45 -0.74 0.95 8.98
N SER A 46 -1.37 1.63 8.04
CA SER A 46 -2.82 1.54 7.83
C SER A 46 -3.23 0.49 6.80
N VAL A 47 -2.34 0.17 5.85
CA VAL A 47 -2.68 -0.65 4.68
C VAL A 47 -1.68 -1.77 4.45
N LEU A 48 -0.42 -1.46 4.12
CA LEU A 48 0.53 -2.46 3.66
C LEU A 48 0.89 -3.46 4.77
N GLY A 49 1.00 -3.01 6.02
CA GLY A 49 1.27 -3.84 7.19
C GLY A 49 0.15 -4.86 7.45
N PRO A 50 -1.11 -4.42 7.62
CA PRO A 50 -2.26 -5.31 7.74
C PRO A 50 -2.38 -6.32 6.59
N VAL A 51 -2.19 -5.87 5.33
CA VAL A 51 -2.26 -6.74 4.14
C VAL A 51 -1.14 -7.78 4.16
N SER A 52 0.10 -7.37 4.44
CA SER A 52 1.24 -8.29 4.56
C SER A 52 1.05 -9.34 5.66
N ALA A 53 0.29 -9.00 6.70
CA ALA A 53 -0.01 -9.90 7.81
C ALA A 53 -1.23 -10.80 7.56
N GLY A 54 -1.87 -10.70 6.39
CA GLY A 54 -3.13 -11.40 6.08
C GLY A 54 -4.32 -10.93 6.93
N ARG A 55 -4.22 -9.75 7.57
CA ARG A 55 -5.26 -9.17 8.43
C ARG A 55 -6.13 -8.20 7.64
N ILE A 56 -6.61 -8.65 6.48
CA ILE A 56 -7.49 -7.85 5.64
C ILE A 56 -8.78 -8.62 5.35
N ASP A 57 -9.90 -8.00 5.67
CA ASP A 57 -11.24 -8.52 5.37
C ASP A 57 -11.66 -8.18 3.94
N ASP A 58 -11.35 -6.96 3.50
CA ASP A 58 -11.75 -6.44 2.19
C ASP A 58 -10.62 -5.65 1.53
N LEU A 59 -10.17 -6.12 0.35
CA LEU A 59 -9.11 -5.48 -0.42
C LEU A 59 -9.51 -4.07 -0.90
N ASN A 60 -10.80 -3.86 -1.18
CA ASN A 60 -11.33 -2.61 -1.69
C ASN A 60 -11.33 -1.52 -0.59
N ASP A 61 -11.60 -1.88 0.66
CA ASP A 61 -11.44 -1.00 1.82
C ASP A 61 -9.98 -0.54 1.97
N ALA A 62 -9.03 -1.46 1.85
CA ALA A 62 -7.60 -1.13 1.92
C ALA A 62 -7.14 -0.20 0.78
N VAL A 63 -7.67 -0.41 -0.43
CA VAL A 63 -7.41 0.49 -1.57
C VAL A 63 -8.00 1.88 -1.31
N ASN A 64 -9.22 1.96 -0.77
CA ASN A 64 -9.84 3.24 -0.42
C ASN A 64 -9.07 3.98 0.68
N LYS A 65 -8.59 3.27 1.72
CA LYS A 65 -7.71 3.85 2.75
C LYS A 65 -6.39 4.33 2.20
N ALA A 66 -5.75 3.52 1.35
CA ALA A 66 -4.52 3.90 0.68
C ALA A 66 -4.72 5.17 -0.16
N ARG A 67 -5.81 5.23 -0.92
CA ARG A 67 -6.16 6.40 -1.72
C ARG A 67 -6.36 7.65 -0.84
N ALA A 68 -7.09 7.52 0.27
CA ALA A 68 -7.29 8.62 1.20
C ALA A 68 -5.95 9.16 1.74
N ILE A 69 -5.01 8.29 2.12
CA ILE A 69 -3.67 8.69 2.62
C ILE A 69 -2.86 9.43 1.54
N LEU A 70 -3.02 9.03 0.27
CA LEU A 70 -2.28 9.64 -0.84
C LEU A 70 -2.86 10.99 -1.26
N GLU A 71 -4.19 11.10 -1.25
CA GLU A 71 -4.92 12.34 -1.57
C GLU A 71 -4.90 13.35 -0.42
N ASP A 72 -4.69 12.88 0.83
CA ASP A 72 -4.58 13.76 1.97
C ASP A 72 -3.36 14.69 1.83
N LYS A 73 -3.61 15.99 1.97
CA LYS A 73 -2.61 17.06 1.85
C LYS A 73 -1.95 17.40 3.19
N ASN A 74 -2.37 16.78 4.30
CA ASN A 74 -1.79 17.03 5.63
C ASN A 74 -0.60 16.11 5.95
N TYR A 75 -0.14 15.31 4.98
CA TYR A 75 1.04 14.44 5.05
C TYR A 75 2.04 14.75 3.93
#